data_AF-S6HF48-F1
#
_entry.id   AF-S6HF48-F1
#
_cell.length_a   1.000
_cell.length_b   1.000
_cell.length_c   1.000
_cell.angle_alpha   90.00
_cell.angle_beta   90.00
_cell.angle_gamma   90.00
#
_symmetry.space_group_name_H-M   'P 1'
#
loop_
_entity.id
_entity.type
_entity.pdbx_description
1 polymer ?
#
loop_
_entity_poly.entity_id
_entity_poly.type
_entity_poly.pdbx_seq_one_letter_code
_entity_poly.pdbx_strand_id
1 'polypeptide(L)' 'MSGMLFIFVPTLVFLVIVAPLWLILHYWSKSKEKKGLSEQDQIVVEESLQTIEKLAARIDNLESILDEQHQGWRNS' A
#
# COMPACT_ATOMS: atom_id res chain seq x y z
N MET A 1 -25.63 17.85 -46.20
CA MET A 1 -24.89 18.23 -44.97
C MET A 1 -25.58 17.78 -43.67
N SER A 2 -26.83 17.29 -43.70
CA SER A 2 -27.57 16.92 -42.48
C SER A 2 -27.31 15.50 -41.93
N GLY A 3 -26.83 14.56 -42.76
CA GLY A 3 -26.59 13.17 -42.33
C GLY A 3 -25.45 13.01 -41.31
N MET A 4 -24.49 13.93 -41.31
CA MET A 4 -23.36 13.91 -40.38
C MET A 4 -23.80 14.22 -38.94
N LEU A 5 -24.82 15.08 -38.76
CA LEU A 5 -25.37 15.40 -37.43
C LEU A 5 -26.09 14.21 -36.79
N PHE A 6 -26.71 13.35 -37.60
CA PHE A 6 -27.44 12.17 -37.12
C PHE A 6 -26.52 11.13 -36.46
N ILE A 7 -25.27 11.03 -36.90
CA ILE A 7 -24.26 10.13 -36.30
C ILE A 7 -23.50 10.87 -35.19
N PHE A 8 -23.19 12.15 -35.39
CA PHE A 8 -22.40 12.93 -34.45
C PHE A 8 -23.09 13.12 -33.09
N VAL A 9 -24.39 13.41 -33.08
CA VAL A 9 -25.14 13.69 -31.84
C VAL A 9 -25.15 12.49 -30.88
N PRO A 10 -25.51 11.25 -31.32
CA PRO A 10 -25.42 10.07 -30.46
C PRO A 10 -24.01 9.77 -29.97
N THR A 11 -22.98 9.93 -30.82
CA THR A 11 -21.58 9.70 -30.43
C THR A 11 -21.11 10.68 -29.36
N LEU A 12 -21.50 11.95 -29.47
CA LEU A 12 -21.16 12.97 -28.47
C LEU A 12 -21.80 12.64 -27.12
N VAL A 13 -23.10 12.30 -27.11
CA VAL A 13 -23.82 11.91 -25.88
C VAL A 13 -23.19 10.67 -25.24
N PHE A 14 -22.82 9.69 -26.05
CA PHE A 14 -22.11 8.50 -25.57
C PHE A 14 -20.79 8.87 -24.90
N LEU A 15 -19.97 9.74 -25.50
CA LEU A 15 -18.72 10.20 -24.89
C LEU A 15 -18.93 10.97 -23.59
N VAL A 16 -19.94 11.85 -23.54
CA VAL A 16 -20.25 12.63 -22.34
C VAL A 16 -20.77 11.77 -21.19
N ILE A 17 -21.29 10.57 -21.45
CA ILE A 17 -21.73 9.64 -20.39
C ILE A 17 -20.64 8.64 -20.04
N VAL A 18 -20.03 8.02 -21.04
CA VAL A 18 -19.07 6.92 -20.85
C VAL A 18 -17.72 7.42 -20.35
N ALA A 19 -17.22 8.55 -20.84
CA ALA A 19 -15.95 9.10 -20.38
C ALA A 19 -15.95 9.48 -18.89
N PRO A 20 -16.96 10.19 -18.33
CA PRO A 20 -16.99 10.44 -16.89
C PRO A 20 -17.27 9.19 -16.06
N LEU A 21 -18.08 8.23 -16.54
CA LEU A 21 -18.23 6.94 -15.88
C LEU A 21 -16.89 6.21 -15.74
N TRP A 22 -16.11 6.18 -16.83
CA TRP A 22 -14.77 5.60 -16.83
C TRP A 22 -13.83 6.37 -15.92
N LEU A 23 -13.85 7.71 -15.93
CA LEU A 23 -13.05 8.54 -15.04
C LEU A 23 -13.38 8.24 -13.57
N ILE A 24 -14.66 8.17 -13.21
CA ILE A 24 -15.08 7.83 -11.85
C ILE A 24 -14.55 6.44 -11.47
N LEU A 25 -14.72 5.42 -12.31
CA LEU A 25 -14.21 4.06 -12.04
C LEU A 25 -12.68 3.99 -11.97
N HIS A 26 -11.99 4.63 -12.90
CA HIS A 26 -10.53 4.64 -12.99
C HIS A 26 -9.93 5.34 -11.78
N TYR A 27 -10.47 6.49 -11.40
CA TYR A 27 -10.00 7.23 -10.24
C TYR A 27 -10.45 6.58 -8.93
N TRP A 28 -11.58 5.85 -8.89
CA TRP A 28 -11.99 5.10 -7.70
C TRP A 28 -11.12 3.86 -7.48
N SER A 29 -10.78 3.14 -8.55
CA SER A 29 -9.80 2.04 -8.51
C SER A 29 -8.41 2.55 -8.10
N LYS A 30 -7.95 3.66 -8.69
CA LYS A 30 -6.71 4.34 -8.30
C LYS A 30 -6.78 4.94 -6.89
N SER A 31 -7.95 5.34 -6.39
CA SER A 31 -8.12 5.85 -5.02
C SER A 31 -8.02 4.72 -4.00
N LYS A 32 -8.40 3.48 -4.34
CA LYS A 32 -8.05 2.31 -3.53
C LYS A 32 -6.54 2.04 -3.52
N GLU A 33 -5.82 2.33 -4.61
CA GLU A 33 -4.35 2.21 -4.66
C GLU A 33 -3.60 3.44 -4.09
N LYS A 34 -4.21 4.63 -4.09
CA LYS A 34 -3.59 5.93 -3.72
C LYS A 34 -4.09 6.51 -2.40
N LYS A 35 -5.10 5.93 -1.76
CA LYS A 35 -5.30 6.12 -0.31
C LYS A 35 -4.09 5.48 0.34
N GLY A 36 -3.05 6.30 0.56
CA GLY A 36 -1.83 5.89 1.22
C GLY A 36 -2.16 5.13 2.49
N LEU A 37 -1.45 4.01 2.70
CA LEU A 37 -1.57 3.09 3.83
C LEU A 37 -3.00 3.06 4.37
N SER A 38 -3.84 2.22 3.75
CA SER A 38 -5.16 1.87 4.29
C SER A 38 -5.02 1.64 5.79
N GLU A 39 -5.97 2.03 6.64
CA GLU A 39 -5.81 1.88 8.12
C GLU A 39 -5.27 0.49 8.53
N GLN A 40 -5.60 -0.53 7.75
CA GLN A 40 -5.02 -1.87 7.80
C GLN A 40 -3.48 -1.92 7.71
N ASP A 41 -2.88 -1.21 6.75
CA ASP A 41 -1.44 -1.17 6.52
C ASP A 41 -0.72 -0.47 7.69
N GLN A 42 -1.35 0.56 8.28
CA GLN A 42 -0.80 1.20 9.48
C GLN A 42 -0.77 0.25 10.67
N ILE A 43 -1.83 -0.54 10.85
CA ILE A 43 -1.90 -1.60 11.88
C ILE A 43 -0.80 -2.66 11.66
N VAL A 44 -0.59 -3.08 10.41
CA VAL A 44 0.44 -4.08 10.07
C VAL A 44 1.85 -3.53 10.34
N VAL A 45 2.09 -2.25 10.04
CA VAL A 45 3.38 -1.60 10.35
C VAL A 45 3.61 -1.51 11.86
N GLU A 46 2.60 -1.10 12.63
CA GLU A 46 2.66 -1.03 14.10
C GLU A 46 2.95 -2.42 14.71
N GLU A 47 2.26 -3.46 14.25
CA GLU A 47 2.49 -4.84 14.70
C GLU A 47 3.91 -5.34 14.37
N SER A 48 4.42 -4.96 13.20
CA SER A 48 5.78 -5.30 12.77
C SER A 48 6.83 -4.61 13.64
N LEU A 49 6.61 -3.34 14.00
CA LEU A 49 7.50 -2.59 14.91
C LEU A 49 7.53 -3.21 16.31
N GLN A 50 6.36 -3.54 16.87
CA GLN A 50 6.28 -4.24 18.16
C GLN A 50 6.99 -5.60 18.15
N THR A 51 6.93 -6.30 17.02
CA THR A 51 7.65 -7.57 16.85
C THR A 51 9.16 -7.35 16.83
N ILE A 52 9.64 -6.33 16.12
CA ILE A 52 11.06 -5.96 16.08
C ILE A 52 11.56 -5.62 17.48
N GLU A 53 10.82 -4.83 18.26
CA GLU A 53 11.18 -4.49 19.64
C GLU A 53 11.32 -5.73 20.53
N LYS A 54 10.37 -6.67 20.44
CA LYS A 54 10.43 -7.93 21.18
C LYS A 54 11.63 -8.78 20.77
N LEU A 55 11.93 -8.86 19.48
CA LEU A 55 13.08 -9.61 18.99
C LEU A 55 14.40 -8.97 19.45
N ALA A 56 14.51 -7.65 19.42
CA ALA A 56 15.69 -6.93 19.90
C ALA A 56 15.94 -7.20 21.39
N ALA A 57 14.90 -7.13 22.24
CA ALA A 57 15.01 -7.44 23.67
C ALA A 57 15.44 -8.89 23.93
N ARG A 58 15.02 -9.83 23.08
CA ARG A 58 15.45 -11.23 23.18
C ARG A 58 16.90 -11.41 22.75
N ILE A 59 17.35 -10.72 21.70
CA ILE A 59 18.74 -10.76 21.26
C ILE A 59 19.65 -10.22 22.36
N ASP A 60 19.29 -9.10 22.99
CA ASP A 60 20.06 -8.54 24.11
C ASP A 60 20.19 -9.51 25.28
N ASN A 61 19.10 -10.18 25.63
CA ASN A 61 19.10 -11.21 26.67
C ASN A 61 19.99 -12.42 26.28
N LEU A 62 19.91 -12.86 25.02
CA LEU A 62 20.76 -13.93 24.51
C LEU A 62 22.24 -13.52 24.44
N GLU A 63 22.54 -12.27 24.10
CA GLU A 63 23.91 -11.73 24.14
C GLU A 63 24.44 -11.71 25.57
N SER A 64 23.62 -11.31 26.56
CA SER A 64 24.00 -11.35 27.97
C SER A 64 24.31 -12.77 28.45
N ILE A 65 23.48 -13.76 28.10
CA ILE A 65 23.72 -15.17 28.46
C ILE A 65 24.96 -15.70 27.75
N LEU A 66 25.17 -15.33 26.48
CA LEU A 66 26.30 -15.79 25.69
C LEU A 66 27.62 -15.19 26.20
N ASP A 67 27.62 -13.92 26.63
CA ASP A 67 28.77 -13.28 27.27
C ASP A 67 29.10 -13.90 28.64
N GLU A 68 28.10 -14.33 29.40
CA GLU A 68 28.29 -15.05 30.66
C GLU A 68 28.93 -16.44 30.44
N GLN A 69 28.53 -17.15 29.38
CA GLN A 69 29.02 -18.52 29.12
C GLN A 69 30.27 -18.59 28.24
N HIS A 70 30.51 -17.60 27.38
CA HIS A 70 31.62 -17.56 26.44
C HIS A 70 32.22 -16.15 26.34
N GLN A 71 33.08 -15.78 27.29
CA GLN A 71 33.93 -14.57 27.17
C GLN A 71 34.80 -14.65 25.90
N GLY A 72 34.48 -13.84 24.87
CA GLY A 72 35.37 -13.61 23.72
C GLY A 72 34.79 -13.89 22.32
N TRP A 73 33.53 -14.31 22.18
CA TRP A 73 32.94 -14.65 20.88
C TRP A 73 32.86 -13.50 19.87
N ARG A 74 32.85 -12.24 20.34
CA ARG A 74 32.84 -11.03 19.49
C ARG A 74 34.20 -10.69 18.85
N ASN A 75 35.28 -11.33 19.26
CA ASN A 75 36.66 -11.02 18.83
C ASN A 75 37.32 -12.10 17.93
N SER A 76 36.55 -13.06 17.38
CA SER A 76 37.05 -14.05 16.39
C SER A 76 36.76 -13.64 14.95
#